data_AF-A0A2G9TMC5-F1
#
_entry.id   AF-A0A2G9TMC5-F1
#
_cell.length_a   1.000
_cell.length_b   1.000
_cell.length_c   1.000
_cell.angle_alpha   90.00
_cell.angle_beta   90.00
_cell.angle_gamma   90.00
#
_symmetry.space_group_name_H-M   'P 1'
#
loop_
_entity.id
_entity.type
_entity.pdbx_description
1 polymer ?
#
loop_
_entity_poly.entity_id
_entity_poly.type
_entity_poly.pdbx_seq_one_letter_code
_entity_poly.pdbx_strand_id
1 'polypeptide(L)'
;MMIPEVKTKCPEVNVCFVPQGEHIDKADIQKYRDASVEVFDVLNAFDERIVVERASVDEAFLDLTELVDQKVIEFGAAELLQKVGRSMRMLRLAIAAQIIEQMRANIREYTHFFCSGGVANNKMLAKLVCARHKPRQQTVLPFEYVPVIFEETPIGDVRMLGGKLGHALQNRFAIGTMAELAAIPFELIERHFESQAQWIHQLAKGFDDEP
;
A
#
# COMPACT_ATOMS: atom_id res chain seq x y z
N MET A 1 -20.01 14.47 1.58
CA MET A 1 -20.13 15.92 1.89
C MET A 1 -20.73 16.59 0.68
N MET A 2 -21.80 17.36 0.87
CA MET A 2 -22.49 18.09 -0.20
C MET A 2 -21.78 19.42 -0.49
N ILE A 3 -21.86 19.94 -1.73
CA ILE A 3 -21.20 21.21 -2.11
C ILE A 3 -21.46 22.36 -1.12
N PRO A 4 -22.70 22.60 -0.63
CA PRO A 4 -22.96 23.65 0.36
C PRO A 4 -22.18 23.47 1.67
N GLU A 5 -22.04 22.23 2.14
CA GLU A 5 -21.26 21.91 3.35
C GLU A 5 -19.77 22.20 3.12
N VAL A 6 -19.23 21.85 1.94
CA VAL A 6 -17.83 22.16 1.60
C VAL A 6 -17.61 23.66 1.56
N LYS A 7 -18.51 24.40 0.91
CA LYS A 7 -18.43 25.87 0.77
C LYS A 7 -18.56 26.60 2.11
N THR A 8 -19.22 25.98 3.09
CA THR A 8 -19.26 26.51 4.47
C THR A 8 -17.88 26.40 5.13
N LYS A 9 -17.14 25.31 4.89
CA LYS A 9 -15.81 25.08 5.47
C LYS A 9 -14.68 25.79 4.70
N CYS A 10 -14.82 25.93 3.38
CA CYS A 10 -13.84 26.52 2.47
C CYS A 10 -14.59 27.26 1.34
N PRO A 11 -14.96 28.53 1.55
CA PRO A 11 -15.73 29.32 0.58
C PRO A 11 -15.07 29.42 -0.81
N GLU A 12 -13.75 29.49 -0.84
CA GLU A 12 -12.90 29.62 -2.02
C GLU A 12 -12.64 28.31 -2.78
N VAL A 13 -13.15 27.17 -2.31
CA VAL A 13 -12.90 25.87 -2.95
C VAL A 13 -13.31 25.89 -4.43
N ASN A 14 -12.40 25.47 -5.31
CA ASN A 14 -12.72 25.26 -6.72
C ASN A 14 -13.42 23.91 -6.87
N VAL A 15 -14.65 23.91 -7.41
CA VAL A 15 -15.44 22.70 -7.63
C VAL A 15 -15.34 22.32 -9.10
N CYS A 16 -14.78 21.15 -9.37
CA CYS A 16 -14.73 20.55 -10.70
C CYS A 16 -15.80 19.47 -10.80
N PHE A 17 -16.68 19.57 -11.80
CA PHE A 17 -17.73 18.58 -12.04
C PHE A 17 -17.22 17.45 -12.94
N VAL A 18 -17.63 16.22 -12.64
CA VAL A 18 -17.43 15.07 -13.53
C VAL A 18 -18.23 15.32 -14.81
N PRO A 19 -17.68 15.06 -16.02
CA PRO A 19 -18.43 15.15 -17.26
C PRO A 19 -19.71 14.31 -17.21
N GLN A 20 -20.77 14.76 -17.89
CA GLN A 20 -22.00 13.98 -18.06
C GLN A 20 -21.88 13.12 -19.32
N GLY A 21 -22.28 11.86 -19.23
CA GLY A 21 -22.31 10.96 -20.38
C GLY A 21 -23.48 11.22 -21.33
N GLU A 22 -23.65 10.34 -22.32
CA GLU A 22 -24.77 10.40 -23.29
C GLU A 22 -26.16 10.39 -22.63
N HIS A 23 -26.25 9.87 -21.41
CA HIS A 23 -27.44 9.95 -20.57
C HIS A 23 -27.23 10.94 -19.42
N ILE A 24 -28.12 11.94 -19.31
CA ILE A 24 -28.07 13.05 -18.34
C ILE A 24 -27.90 12.61 -16.87
N ASP A 25 -28.33 11.39 -16.53
CA ASP A 25 -28.29 10.81 -15.20
C ASP A 25 -27.00 10.04 -14.88
N LYS A 26 -26.05 9.92 -15.81
CA LYS A 26 -24.83 9.12 -15.64
C LYS A 26 -23.57 9.99 -15.74
N ALA A 27 -22.72 9.84 -14.73
CA ALA A 27 -21.37 10.40 -14.74
C ALA A 27 -20.49 9.67 -15.76
N ASP A 28 -19.80 10.44 -16.60
CA ASP A 28 -18.76 9.95 -17.49
C ASP A 28 -17.39 10.07 -16.82
N ILE A 29 -16.78 8.91 -16.55
CA ILE A 29 -15.48 8.82 -15.89
C ILE A 29 -14.35 8.45 -16.86
N GLN A 30 -14.59 8.46 -18.17
CA GLN A 30 -13.62 8.00 -19.16
C GLN A 30 -12.31 8.79 -19.10
N LYS A 31 -12.38 10.11 -18.93
CA LYS A 31 -11.21 10.98 -18.73
C LYS A 31 -10.27 10.49 -17.62
N TYR A 32 -10.81 9.99 -16.51
CA TYR A 32 -9.99 9.49 -15.39
C TYR A 32 -9.42 8.10 -15.68
N ARG A 33 -10.14 7.29 -16.46
CA ARG A 33 -9.64 6.00 -16.95
C ARG A 33 -8.49 6.19 -17.94
N ASP A 34 -8.59 7.17 -18.83
CA ASP A 34 -7.52 7.50 -19.78
C ASP A 34 -6.27 7.98 -19.05
N ALA A 35 -6.44 8.91 -18.09
CA ALA A 35 -5.33 9.35 -17.23
C ALA A 35 -4.72 8.20 -16.39
N SER A 36 -5.54 7.24 -15.96
CA SER A 36 -5.07 6.02 -15.32
C SER A 36 -4.20 5.21 -16.27
N VAL A 37 -4.66 4.98 -17.51
CA VAL A 37 -3.89 4.24 -18.53
C VAL A 37 -2.51 4.88 -18.73
N GLU A 38 -2.41 6.20 -18.84
CA GLU A 38 -1.12 6.90 -18.97
C GLU A 38 -0.15 6.58 -17.82
N VAL A 39 -0.65 6.54 -16.57
CA VAL A 39 0.18 6.16 -15.41
C VAL A 39 0.61 4.70 -15.49
N PHE A 40 -0.31 3.79 -15.84
CA PHE A 40 -0.02 2.37 -15.95
C PHE A 40 0.95 2.06 -17.11
N ASP A 41 0.91 2.82 -18.20
CA ASP A 41 1.88 2.69 -19.29
C ASP A 41 3.30 3.02 -18.81
N VAL A 42 3.46 4.06 -17.98
CA VAL A 42 4.75 4.38 -17.35
C VAL A 42 5.23 3.27 -16.41
N LEU A 43 4.31 2.68 -15.63
CA LEU A 43 4.64 1.57 -14.73
C LEU A 43 5.11 0.34 -15.52
N ASN A 44 4.35 -0.06 -16.55
CA ASN A 44 4.62 -1.24 -17.37
C ASN A 44 5.86 -1.10 -18.25
N ALA A 45 6.21 0.12 -18.67
CA ALA A 45 7.39 0.39 -19.48
C ALA A 45 8.69 0.53 -18.66
N PHE A 46 8.62 0.52 -17.32
CA PHE A 46 9.77 0.81 -16.47
C PHE A 46 10.86 -0.26 -16.54
N ASP A 47 10.50 -1.53 -16.32
CA ASP A 47 11.38 -2.69 -16.41
C ASP A 47 10.53 -3.98 -16.50
N GLU A 48 10.86 -4.88 -17.43
CA GLU A 48 10.07 -6.09 -17.71
C GLU A 48 10.01 -7.09 -16.54
N ARG A 49 10.94 -6.98 -15.58
CA ARG A 49 11.01 -7.84 -14.38
C ARG A 49 10.07 -7.38 -13.27
N ILE A 50 9.41 -6.23 -13.42
CA ILE A 50 8.43 -5.73 -12.46
C ILE A 50 7.07 -6.28 -12.82
N VAL A 51 6.45 -7.02 -11.90
CA VAL A 51 5.06 -7.46 -12.06
C VAL A 51 4.15 -6.35 -11.54
N VAL A 52 3.36 -5.76 -12.45
CA VAL A 52 2.41 -4.70 -12.13
C VAL A 52 1.00 -5.28 -11.97
N GLU A 53 0.42 -5.11 -10.79
CA GLU A 53 -0.98 -5.44 -10.53
C GLU A 53 -1.80 -4.17 -10.33
N ARG A 54 -2.83 -3.98 -11.15
CA ARG A 54 -3.79 -2.88 -10.99
C ARG A 54 -4.77 -3.17 -9.86
N ALA A 55 -4.72 -2.37 -8.80
CA ALA A 55 -5.62 -2.49 -7.64
C ALA A 55 -6.85 -1.57 -7.76
N SER A 56 -6.70 -0.38 -8.35
CA SER A 56 -7.78 0.58 -8.57
C SER A 56 -7.54 1.43 -9.84
N VAL A 57 -8.30 2.51 -10.00
CA VAL A 57 -8.06 3.52 -11.04
C VAL A 57 -6.75 4.29 -10.80
N ASP A 58 -6.27 4.41 -9.58
CA ASP A 58 -5.13 5.25 -9.22
C ASP A 58 -4.08 4.54 -8.35
N GLU A 59 -4.24 3.23 -8.14
CA GLU A 59 -3.35 2.41 -7.30
C GLU A 59 -2.94 1.11 -8.00
N ALA A 60 -1.67 0.76 -7.83
CA ALA A 60 -1.08 -0.48 -8.30
C ALA A 60 -0.19 -1.10 -7.21
N PHE A 61 -0.09 -2.42 -7.20
CA PHE A 61 0.96 -3.16 -6.50
C PHE A 61 2.06 -3.54 -7.48
N LEU A 62 3.30 -3.55 -7.00
CA LEU A 62 4.49 -3.82 -7.80
C LEU A 62 5.30 -4.89 -7.08
N ASP A 63 5.48 -6.05 -7.71
CA ASP A 63 6.51 -6.99 -7.29
C ASP A 63 7.83 -6.58 -7.93
N LEU A 64 8.78 -6.18 -7.10
CA LEU A 64 10.11 -5.72 -7.50
C LEU A 64 11.18 -6.79 -7.27
N THR A 65 10.81 -7.98 -6.81
CA THR A 65 11.74 -8.97 -6.25
C THR A 65 12.82 -9.36 -7.26
N GLU A 66 12.45 -9.69 -8.49
CA GLU A 66 13.40 -10.11 -9.53
C GLU A 66 14.37 -8.98 -9.92
N LEU A 67 13.85 -7.76 -10.12
CA LEU A 67 14.67 -6.58 -10.42
C LEU A 67 15.65 -6.25 -9.29
N VAL A 68 15.17 -6.32 -8.04
CA VAL A 68 15.99 -6.04 -6.85
C VAL A 68 17.08 -7.09 -6.70
N ASP A 69 16.77 -8.38 -6.86
CA ASP A 69 17.75 -9.46 -6.75
C ASP A 69 18.83 -9.35 -7.81
N GLN A 70 18.46 -8.98 -9.03
CA GLN A 70 19.44 -8.72 -10.09
C GLN A 70 20.35 -7.53 -9.75
N LYS A 71 19.82 -6.43 -9.23
CA LYS A 71 20.63 -5.28 -8.79
C LYS A 71 21.57 -5.64 -7.64
N VAL A 72 21.12 -6.45 -6.68
CA VAL A 72 21.98 -6.94 -5.58
C VAL A 72 23.21 -7.69 -6.13
N ILE A 73 23.02 -8.50 -7.19
CA ILE A 73 24.10 -9.21 -7.87
C ILE A 73 25.02 -8.23 -8.62
N GLU A 74 24.46 -7.30 -9.41
CA GLU A 74 25.22 -6.30 -10.17
C GLU A 74 26.17 -5.47 -9.28
N PHE A 75 25.70 -5.07 -8.10
CA PHE A 75 26.50 -4.28 -7.16
C PHE A 75 27.58 -5.10 -6.42
N GLY A 76 27.64 -6.42 -6.60
CA GLY A 76 28.50 -7.30 -5.79
C GLY A 76 28.19 -7.21 -4.29
N ALA A 77 26.96 -6.80 -3.96
CA ALA A 77 26.63 -6.35 -2.60
C ALA A 77 26.63 -7.48 -1.57
N ALA A 78 26.52 -8.74 -2.00
CA ALA A 78 26.61 -9.90 -1.11
C ALA A 78 27.95 -9.96 -0.34
N GLU A 79 29.07 -9.67 -1.02
CA GLU A 79 30.40 -9.63 -0.39
C GLU A 79 30.57 -8.41 0.52
N LEU A 80 29.97 -7.28 0.15
CA LEU A 80 30.00 -6.06 0.96
C LEU A 80 29.17 -6.24 2.24
N LEU A 81 27.99 -6.83 2.16
CA LEU A 81 27.10 -7.06 3.31
C LEU A 81 27.71 -8.03 4.33
N GLN A 82 28.42 -9.07 3.88
CA GLN A 82 29.18 -9.94 4.78
C GLN A 82 30.23 -9.15 5.58
N LYS A 83 30.87 -8.15 4.97
CA LYS A 83 31.88 -7.30 5.63
C LYS A 83 31.27 -6.29 6.60
N VAL A 84 30.07 -5.77 6.32
CA VAL A 84 29.44 -4.69 7.12
C VAL A 84 28.44 -5.24 8.16
N GLY A 85 28.12 -6.55 8.13
CA GLY A 85 27.21 -7.19 9.09
C GLY A 85 25.77 -6.67 9.00
N ARG A 86 25.33 -6.25 7.81
CA ARG A 86 23.98 -5.71 7.58
C ARG A 86 23.05 -6.76 6.96
N SER A 87 21.75 -6.61 7.23
CA SER A 87 20.71 -7.53 6.74
C SER A 87 20.48 -7.38 5.24
N MET A 88 20.50 -8.50 4.51
CA MET A 88 20.13 -8.55 3.08
C MET A 88 18.72 -8.01 2.83
N ARG A 89 17.80 -8.20 3.78
CA ARG A 89 16.42 -7.67 3.68
C ARG A 89 16.40 -6.14 3.64
N MET A 90 17.22 -5.49 4.46
CA MET A 90 17.31 -4.03 4.49
C MET A 90 17.90 -3.48 3.19
N LEU A 91 18.92 -4.14 2.63
CA LEU A 91 19.48 -3.74 1.35
C LEU A 91 18.43 -3.85 0.23
N ARG A 92 17.70 -4.97 0.17
CA ARG A 92 16.61 -5.15 -0.81
C ARG A 92 15.56 -4.04 -0.72
N LEU A 93 15.13 -3.69 0.50
CA LEU A 93 14.19 -2.58 0.71
C LEU A 93 14.76 -1.22 0.30
N ALA A 94 16.05 -0.96 0.53
CA ALA A 94 16.70 0.27 0.09
C ALA A 94 16.78 0.39 -1.44
N ILE A 95 17.13 -0.70 -2.13
CA ILE A 95 17.14 -0.75 -3.60
C ILE A 95 15.71 -0.58 -4.15
N ALA A 96 14.73 -1.27 -3.57
CA ALA A 96 13.32 -1.11 -3.92
C ALA A 96 12.86 0.34 -3.72
N ALA A 97 13.26 1.00 -2.63
CA ALA A 97 12.94 2.39 -2.38
C ALA A 97 13.51 3.32 -3.47
N GLN A 98 14.74 3.09 -3.91
CA GLN A 98 15.34 3.86 -5.01
C GLN A 98 14.59 3.63 -6.33
N ILE A 99 14.20 2.39 -6.64
CA ILE A 99 13.40 2.07 -7.83
C ILE A 99 12.05 2.81 -7.79
N ILE A 100 11.36 2.78 -6.65
CA ILE A 100 10.08 3.48 -6.47
C ILE A 100 10.25 5.00 -6.56
N GLU A 101 11.35 5.58 -6.06
CA GLU A 101 11.62 7.00 -6.23
C GLU A 101 11.72 7.37 -7.72
N GLN A 102 12.52 6.61 -8.48
CA GLN A 102 12.69 6.84 -9.91
C GLN A 102 11.37 6.65 -10.67
N MET A 103 10.59 5.63 -10.32
CA MET A 103 9.29 5.39 -10.95
C MET A 103 8.30 6.52 -10.67
N ARG A 104 8.27 7.05 -9.44
CA ARG A 104 7.46 8.23 -9.10
C ARG A 104 7.92 9.49 -9.85
N ALA A 105 9.22 9.64 -10.07
CA ALA A 105 9.77 10.71 -10.89
C ALA A 105 9.34 10.57 -12.36
N ASN A 106 9.42 9.37 -12.94
CA ASN A 106 8.97 9.09 -14.30
C ASN A 106 7.46 9.36 -14.48
N ILE A 107 6.62 8.93 -13.53
CA ILE A 107 5.18 9.25 -13.56
C ILE A 107 4.98 10.76 -13.61
N ARG A 108 5.69 11.52 -12.77
CA ARG A 108 5.60 12.98 -12.75
C ARG A 108 6.10 13.62 -14.05
N GLU A 109 7.15 13.10 -14.64
CA GLU A 109 7.72 13.58 -15.90
C GLU A 109 6.75 13.38 -17.06
N TYR A 110 6.24 12.16 -17.23
CA TYR A 110 5.43 11.79 -18.40
C TYR A 110 3.95 12.14 -18.29
N THR A 111 3.37 12.17 -17.07
CA THR A 111 1.92 12.38 -16.87
C THR A 111 1.58 13.66 -16.13
N HIS A 112 2.60 14.33 -15.56
CA HIS A 112 2.43 15.45 -14.63
C HIS A 112 1.65 15.10 -13.33
N PHE A 113 1.32 13.84 -13.07
CA PHE A 113 0.71 13.46 -11.80
C PHE A 113 1.76 13.27 -10.70
N PHE A 114 1.37 13.56 -9.46
CA PHE A 114 2.15 13.19 -8.30
C PHE A 114 1.53 11.97 -7.65
N CYS A 115 2.36 11.02 -7.24
CA CYS A 115 1.94 9.86 -6.47
C CYS A 115 2.76 9.71 -5.19
N SER A 116 2.23 8.89 -4.27
CA SER A 116 2.93 8.44 -3.07
C SER A 116 3.19 6.94 -3.18
N GLY A 117 4.19 6.42 -2.47
CA GLY A 117 4.57 5.01 -2.53
C GLY A 117 4.73 4.37 -1.15
N GLY A 118 4.44 3.08 -1.03
CA GLY A 118 4.76 2.28 0.14
C GLY A 118 5.63 1.10 -0.27
N VAL A 119 6.73 0.88 0.44
CA VAL A 119 7.69 -0.20 0.16
C VAL A 119 7.79 -1.09 1.38
N ALA A 120 7.36 -2.34 1.25
CA ALA A 120 7.36 -3.32 2.32
C ALA A 120 7.46 -4.74 1.76
N ASN A 121 7.42 -5.75 2.64
CA ASN A 121 7.58 -7.15 2.28
C ASN A 121 6.32 -7.83 1.70
N ASN A 122 5.16 -7.17 1.72
CA ASN A 122 3.91 -7.66 1.15
C ASN A 122 2.95 -6.50 0.84
N LYS A 123 1.88 -6.80 0.09
CA LYS A 123 0.89 -5.83 -0.37
C LYS A 123 0.16 -5.14 0.78
N MET A 124 -0.25 -5.87 1.80
CA MET A 124 -0.92 -5.32 2.97
C MET A 124 -0.09 -4.22 3.65
N LEU A 125 1.18 -4.51 3.96
CA LEU A 125 2.07 -3.54 4.60
C LEU A 125 2.41 -2.37 3.67
N ALA A 126 2.65 -2.64 2.38
CA ALA A 126 2.94 -1.60 1.39
C ALA A 126 1.76 -0.62 1.26
N LYS A 127 0.54 -1.14 1.20
CA LYS A 127 -0.69 -0.32 1.17
C LYS A 127 -0.83 0.52 2.43
N LEU A 128 -0.60 -0.07 3.59
CA LEU A 128 -0.67 0.62 4.88
C LEU A 128 0.31 1.80 4.94
N VAL A 129 1.59 1.58 4.62
CA VAL A 129 2.60 2.64 4.75
C VAL A 129 2.60 3.66 3.61
N CYS A 130 2.02 3.32 2.45
CA CYS A 130 1.79 4.28 1.37
C CYS A 130 0.90 5.45 1.81
N ALA A 131 -0.06 5.22 2.72
CA ALA A 131 -0.96 6.25 3.21
C ALA A 131 -0.32 7.21 4.23
N ARG A 132 0.68 6.78 4.99
CA ARG A 132 1.18 7.48 6.19
C ARG A 132 1.74 8.88 5.95
N HIS A 133 2.49 9.06 4.88
CA HIS A 133 3.18 10.32 4.58
C HIS A 133 2.64 11.00 3.31
N LYS A 134 1.40 10.70 2.90
CA LYS A 134 0.76 11.42 1.79
C LYS A 134 0.69 12.93 2.13
N PRO A 135 0.82 13.84 1.13
CA PRO A 135 1.01 13.57 -0.30
C PRO A 135 2.50 13.61 -0.74
N ARG A 136 2.79 13.02 -1.90
CA ARG A 136 4.07 13.12 -2.64
C ARG A 136 5.30 12.57 -1.90
N GLN A 137 5.12 11.63 -1.00
CA GLN A 137 6.21 10.94 -0.31
C GLN A 137 6.20 9.45 -0.58
N GLN A 138 7.24 8.76 -0.15
CA GLN A 138 7.23 7.32 -0.03
C GLN A 138 7.66 6.89 1.37
N THR A 139 7.12 5.78 1.85
CA THR A 139 7.48 5.20 3.14
C THR A 139 8.03 3.80 2.94
N VAL A 140 9.17 3.51 3.55
CA VAL A 140 9.77 2.16 3.57
C VAL A 140 9.53 1.56 4.94
N LEU A 141 9.02 0.32 5.00
CA LEU A 141 8.78 -0.41 6.24
C LEU A 141 9.62 -1.68 6.30
N PRO A 142 10.72 -1.68 7.05
CA PRO A 142 11.38 -2.91 7.41
C PRO A 142 10.52 -3.77 8.34
N PHE A 143 10.50 -5.07 8.10
CA PHE A 143 9.64 -6.01 8.82
C PHE A 143 9.82 -5.97 10.35
N GLU A 144 11.04 -5.73 10.82
CA GLU A 144 11.35 -5.60 12.26
C GLU A 144 10.64 -4.43 12.96
N TYR A 145 10.17 -3.43 12.22
CA TYR A 145 9.40 -2.29 12.76
C TYR A 145 7.88 -2.47 12.62
N VAL A 146 7.39 -3.60 12.09
CA VAL A 146 5.96 -3.88 12.02
C VAL A 146 5.30 -3.82 13.41
N PRO A 147 5.86 -4.42 14.49
CA PRO A 147 5.24 -4.33 15.82
C PRO A 147 5.08 -2.89 16.30
N VAL A 148 6.12 -2.06 16.13
CA VAL A 148 6.11 -0.64 16.54
C VAL A 148 5.02 0.12 15.78
N ILE A 149 4.94 -0.10 14.47
CA ILE A 149 3.92 0.51 13.63
C ILE A 149 2.50 0.06 14.02
N PHE A 150 2.34 -1.20 14.43
CA PHE A 150 1.05 -1.78 14.81
C PHE A 150 0.52 -1.29 16.17
N GLU A 151 1.37 -0.72 17.03
CA GLU A 151 0.96 -0.11 18.31
C GLU A 151 -0.12 0.95 18.11
N GLU A 152 0.05 1.79 17.08
CA GLU A 152 -0.85 2.90 16.79
C GLU A 152 -1.74 2.65 15.56
N THR A 153 -1.64 1.49 14.90
CA THR A 153 -2.42 1.20 13.69
C THR A 153 -3.81 0.71 14.06
N PRO A 154 -4.90 1.46 13.73
CA PRO A 154 -6.26 0.96 13.89
C PRO A 154 -6.50 -0.28 13.04
N ILE A 155 -7.26 -1.24 13.56
CA ILE A 155 -7.60 -2.48 12.83
C ILE A 155 -8.24 -2.17 11.46
N GLY A 156 -9.10 -1.16 11.39
CA GLY A 156 -9.81 -0.78 10.17
C GLY A 156 -8.91 -0.21 9.06
N ASP A 157 -7.70 0.25 9.38
CA ASP A 157 -6.77 0.82 8.41
C ASP A 157 -5.99 -0.25 7.63
N VAL A 158 -5.96 -1.49 8.15
CA VAL A 158 -5.35 -2.62 7.47
C VAL A 158 -6.29 -3.14 6.38
N ARG A 159 -5.74 -3.35 5.17
CA ARG A 159 -6.48 -3.93 4.04
C ARG A 159 -7.14 -5.25 4.48
N MET A 160 -8.36 -5.51 4.01
CA MET A 160 -9.22 -6.64 4.42
C MET A 160 -9.85 -6.54 5.82
N LEU A 161 -9.40 -5.61 6.67
CA LEU A 161 -9.96 -5.40 8.01
C LEU A 161 -10.83 -4.14 8.13
N GLY A 162 -10.88 -3.26 7.13
CA GLY A 162 -11.78 -2.10 7.11
C GLY A 162 -13.29 -2.40 6.98
N GLY A 163 -13.70 -3.67 7.05
CA GLY A 163 -15.07 -4.11 6.81
C GLY A 163 -15.67 -4.92 7.96
N LYS A 164 -16.62 -5.81 7.63
CA LYS A 164 -17.36 -6.63 8.61
C LYS A 164 -16.44 -7.44 9.53
N LEU A 165 -15.35 -7.98 8.98
CA LEU A 165 -14.41 -8.81 9.76
C LEU A 165 -13.68 -7.99 10.82
N GLY A 166 -13.11 -6.84 10.47
CA GLY A 166 -12.43 -5.99 11.46
C GLY A 166 -13.39 -5.52 12.55
N HIS A 167 -14.62 -5.12 12.19
CA HIS A 167 -15.64 -4.79 13.20
C HIS A 167 -15.97 -6.00 14.10
N ALA A 168 -16.05 -7.21 13.55
CA ALA A 168 -16.28 -8.41 14.34
C ALA A 168 -15.12 -8.70 15.32
N LEU A 169 -13.86 -8.53 14.88
CA LEU A 169 -12.68 -8.67 15.73
C LEU A 169 -12.67 -7.64 16.86
N GLN A 170 -12.88 -6.36 16.52
CA GLN A 170 -12.93 -5.25 17.47
C GLN A 170 -14.01 -5.49 18.54
N ASN A 171 -15.22 -5.86 18.12
CA ASN A 171 -16.33 -6.12 19.04
C ASN A 171 -16.11 -7.39 19.88
N ARG A 172 -15.55 -8.45 19.30
CA ARG A 172 -15.38 -9.73 19.99
C ARG A 172 -14.34 -9.67 21.09
N PHE A 173 -13.24 -8.98 20.83
CA PHE A 173 -12.08 -8.94 21.74
C PHE A 173 -11.92 -7.60 22.47
N ALA A 174 -12.78 -6.61 22.19
CA ALA A 174 -12.69 -5.26 22.75
C ALA A 174 -11.33 -4.61 22.49
N ILE A 175 -10.88 -4.68 21.23
CA ILE A 175 -9.59 -4.16 20.76
C ILE A 175 -9.80 -3.08 19.69
N GLY A 176 -8.85 -2.16 19.57
CA GLY A 176 -8.81 -1.08 18.58
C GLY A 176 -7.61 -1.14 17.64
N THR A 177 -6.48 -1.68 18.06
CA THR A 177 -5.22 -1.65 17.31
C THR A 177 -4.74 -3.01 16.84
N MET A 178 -3.85 -3.01 15.84
CA MET A 178 -3.21 -4.23 15.34
C MET A 178 -2.30 -4.88 16.38
N ALA A 179 -1.65 -4.11 17.25
CA ALA A 179 -0.85 -4.66 18.35
C ALA A 179 -1.72 -5.43 19.35
N GLU A 180 -2.90 -4.92 19.68
CA GLU A 180 -3.86 -5.61 20.54
C GLU A 180 -4.37 -6.90 19.88
N LEU A 181 -4.64 -6.87 18.56
CA LEU A 181 -4.99 -8.08 17.81
C LEU A 181 -3.86 -9.13 17.83
N ALA A 182 -2.61 -8.70 17.68
CA ALA A 182 -1.43 -9.57 17.72
C ALA A 182 -1.22 -10.24 19.09
N ALA A 183 -1.70 -9.62 20.17
CA ALA A 183 -1.63 -10.14 21.53
C ALA A 183 -2.70 -11.19 21.84
N ILE A 184 -3.71 -11.37 20.98
CA ILE A 184 -4.77 -12.38 21.21
C ILE A 184 -4.21 -13.79 20.98
N PRO A 185 -4.35 -14.72 21.95
CA PRO A 185 -3.99 -16.12 21.79
C PRO A 185 -4.68 -16.76 20.59
N PHE A 186 -3.94 -17.57 19.82
CA PHE A 186 -4.45 -18.22 18.62
C PHE A 186 -5.72 -19.03 18.88
N GLU A 187 -5.77 -19.75 20.00
CA GLU A 187 -6.90 -20.62 20.39
C GLU A 187 -8.20 -19.83 20.59
N LEU A 188 -8.11 -18.55 20.97
CA LEU A 188 -9.26 -17.66 21.08
C LEU A 188 -9.72 -17.15 19.71
N ILE A 189 -8.78 -16.92 18.78
CA ILE A 189 -9.10 -16.56 17.40
C ILE A 189 -9.76 -17.77 16.71
N GLU A 190 -9.19 -18.97 16.85
CA GLU A 190 -9.71 -20.22 16.27
C GLU A 190 -11.13 -20.52 16.72
N ARG A 191 -11.43 -20.35 18.01
CA ARG A 191 -12.76 -20.58 18.57
C ARG A 191 -13.86 -19.68 17.98
N HIS A 192 -13.51 -18.53 17.42
CA HIS A 192 -14.48 -17.52 16.98
C HIS A 192 -14.48 -17.25 15.49
N PHE A 193 -13.38 -17.52 14.81
CA PHE A 193 -13.19 -17.22 13.39
C PHE A 193 -12.81 -18.46 12.56
N GLU A 194 -12.68 -19.63 13.20
CA GLU A 194 -12.54 -20.95 12.58
C GLU A 194 -11.57 -20.95 11.40
N SER A 195 -12.08 -21.14 10.17
CA SER A 195 -11.28 -21.23 8.94
C SER A 195 -10.44 -19.98 8.64
N GLN A 196 -10.77 -18.82 9.21
CA GLN A 196 -10.02 -17.58 9.02
C GLN A 196 -8.95 -17.36 10.10
N ALA A 197 -8.92 -18.17 11.15
CA ALA A 197 -8.10 -17.89 12.32
C ALA A 197 -6.59 -17.87 12.03
N GLN A 198 -6.12 -18.81 11.22
CA GLN A 198 -4.71 -18.83 10.80
C GLN A 198 -4.34 -17.56 10.04
N TRP A 199 -5.16 -17.15 9.08
CA TRP A 199 -4.91 -15.96 8.30
C TRP A 199 -4.95 -14.69 9.16
N ILE A 200 -5.95 -14.54 10.04
CA ILE A 200 -6.04 -13.41 10.99
C ILE A 200 -4.78 -13.36 11.87
N HIS A 201 -4.32 -14.51 12.38
CA HIS A 201 -3.15 -14.59 13.24
C HIS A 201 -1.85 -14.22 12.52
N GLN A 202 -1.70 -14.60 11.24
CA GLN A 202 -0.57 -14.19 10.41
C GLN A 202 -0.62 -12.70 10.08
N LEU A 203 -1.79 -12.20 9.69
CA LEU A 203 -2.03 -10.80 9.36
C LEU A 203 -1.72 -9.89 10.55
N ALA A 204 -2.12 -10.30 11.75
CA ALA A 204 -1.83 -9.59 13.01
C ALA A 204 -0.32 -9.46 13.30
N LYS A 205 0.50 -10.33 12.72
CA LYS A 205 1.97 -10.32 12.83
C LYS A 205 2.65 -9.67 11.62
N GLY A 206 1.87 -9.13 10.69
CA GLY A 206 2.36 -8.48 9.48
C GLY A 206 2.63 -9.42 8.31
N PHE A 207 2.30 -10.70 8.43
CA PHE A 207 2.45 -11.67 7.35
C PHE A 207 1.21 -11.68 6.46
N ASP A 208 1.44 -11.68 5.16
CA ASP A 208 0.41 -11.74 4.13
C ASP A 208 1.06 -12.34 2.88
N ASP A 209 0.53 -13.48 2.44
CA ASP A 209 1.07 -14.28 1.32
C ASP A 209 0.22 -14.11 0.05
N GLU A 210 -0.62 -13.06 -0.02
CA GLU A 210 -1.28 -12.69 -1.27
C GLU A 210 -0.21 -12.39 -2.34
N PRO A 211 -0.21 -13.12 -3.48
CA PRO A 211 0.75 -12.91 -4.56
C PRO A 211 0.52 -11.54 -5.18
#